data_AF-Q5V7T4-F1
#
_entry.id   AF-Q5V7T4-F1
#
_cell.length_a   1.000
_cell.length_b   1.000
_cell.length_c   1.000
_cell.angle_alpha   90.00
_cell.angle_beta   90.00
_cell.angle_gamma   90.00
#
_symmetry.space_group_name_H-M   'P 1'
#
loop_
_entity.id
_entity.type
_entity.pdbx_description
1 polymer ?
#
loop_
_entity_poly.entity_id
_entity_poly.type
_entity_poly.pdbx_seq_one_letter_code
_entity_poly.pdbx_strand_id
1 'polypeptide(L)'
;MSQLAILATDSVVQKLRLVPCHSELIGTGVRLTHIFVSPICIQYLYMKSGEECPTCGEIYADDHGMKVHHKLTHGESLAKETLACEQCGEEFSEFQSRIERGKGVYCSKECKYSQGQIKTECDWCGESVTKNKNRAERYSNHYCSKSCYQKHYTERVSETSEHPSYQGGPETVECDNCSKELELYCHRFTDHNFCSIECRTELFQGETHPDFEHGGSRYYGSDWASYRIDALLEWEGRCASCGLTEPTHIRTYGKSLDIHHEPPVEEFDDIETAHEEAELQPVCVKCHSKVENREVA
;
A
#
# COMPACT_ATOMS: atom_id res chain seq x y z
N MET A 1 -41.33 30.19 39.97
CA MET A 1 -40.64 30.90 38.86
C MET A 1 -39.73 29.90 38.19
N SER A 2 -40.07 29.59 36.94
CA SER A 2 -39.26 28.89 35.93
C SER A 2 -38.98 27.39 36.11
N GLN A 3 -39.95 26.61 35.62
CA GLN A 3 -39.72 25.36 34.90
C GLN A 3 -38.91 25.66 33.62
N LEU A 4 -37.98 24.77 33.25
CA LEU A 4 -37.55 24.60 31.86
C LEU A 4 -37.31 23.11 31.61
N ALA A 5 -38.13 22.60 30.70
CA ALA A 5 -38.24 21.21 30.28
C ALA A 5 -37.16 20.86 29.26
N ILE A 6 -36.61 19.64 29.39
CA ILE A 6 -35.81 19.00 28.35
C ILE A 6 -36.79 18.28 27.41
N LEU A 7 -36.83 18.71 26.15
CA LEU A 7 -37.55 18.05 25.08
C LEU A 7 -36.77 16.79 24.67
N ALA A 8 -37.26 15.61 25.03
CA ALA A 8 -36.93 14.36 24.35
C ALA A 8 -37.98 14.13 23.27
N THR A 9 -37.56 14.10 22.01
CA THR A 9 -38.43 13.87 20.86
C THR A 9 -38.91 12.42 20.84
N ASP A 10 -40.23 12.27 20.81
CA ASP A 10 -40.96 11.02 20.85
C ASP A 10 -40.68 10.10 19.66
N SER A 11 -40.58 8.83 20.05
CA SER A 11 -40.59 7.61 19.24
C SER A 11 -41.85 7.53 18.37
N VAL A 12 -41.66 7.45 17.05
CA VAL A 12 -42.69 6.96 16.12
C VAL A 12 -42.59 5.43 16.10
N VAL A 13 -43.34 4.77 16.98
CA VAL A 13 -43.67 3.35 16.81
C VAL A 13 -45.17 3.27 16.55
N GLN A 14 -45.50 3.01 15.28
CA GLN A 14 -46.87 2.76 14.83
C GLN A 14 -47.48 1.59 15.59
N LYS A 15 -48.51 1.87 16.39
CA LYS A 15 -49.43 0.86 16.95
C LYS A 15 -50.27 0.26 15.83
N LEU A 16 -49.91 -0.93 15.35
CA LEU A 16 -50.83 -1.80 14.63
C LEU A 16 -51.83 -2.40 15.64
N ARG A 17 -53.07 -1.94 15.59
CA ARG A 17 -54.20 -2.53 16.33
C ARG A 17 -54.54 -3.88 15.69
N LEU A 18 -54.42 -4.96 16.47
CA LEU A 18 -54.99 -6.26 16.13
C LEU A 18 -56.51 -6.23 16.35
N VAL A 19 -57.28 -6.58 15.33
CA VAL A 19 -58.72 -6.89 15.46
C VAL A 19 -58.85 -8.40 15.70
N PRO A 20 -59.50 -8.87 16.78
CA PRO A 20 -59.70 -10.29 16.98
C PRO A 20 -60.90 -10.77 16.15
N CYS A 21 -60.67 -11.74 15.25
CA CYS A 21 -61.74 -12.47 14.58
C CYS A 21 -62.10 -13.67 15.44
N HIS A 22 -63.28 -13.64 16.05
CA HIS A 22 -63.90 -14.82 16.68
C HIS A 22 -64.42 -15.76 15.58
N SER A 23 -64.16 -17.06 15.71
CA SER A 23 -64.96 -18.09 15.04
C SER A 23 -65.29 -19.22 16.01
N GLU A 24 -66.57 -19.34 16.34
CA GLU A 24 -67.18 -20.46 17.06
C GLU A 24 -67.09 -21.76 16.25
N LEU A 25 -66.81 -22.87 16.94
CA LEU A 25 -66.85 -24.22 16.40
C LEU A 25 -68.21 -24.84 16.73
N ILE A 26 -69.02 -25.16 15.72
CA ILE A 26 -70.11 -26.14 15.84
C ILE A 26 -70.01 -27.11 14.68
N GLY A 27 -69.96 -28.40 15.01
CA GLY A 27 -69.64 -29.49 14.09
C GLY A 27 -70.74 -29.91 13.13
N THR A 28 -70.35 -30.60 12.06
CA THR A 28 -70.70 -31.99 11.71
C THR A 28 -70.29 -32.25 10.25
N GLY A 29 -69.62 -33.39 10.02
CA GLY A 29 -69.68 -34.19 8.79
C GLY A 29 -69.38 -33.57 7.42
N VAL A 30 -68.29 -34.09 6.83
CA VAL A 30 -68.16 -34.54 5.42
C VAL A 30 -67.36 -33.68 4.44
N ARG A 31 -66.39 -34.41 3.83
CA ARG A 31 -65.66 -34.26 2.56
C ARG A 31 -64.43 -33.35 2.53
N LEU A 32 -63.30 -34.04 2.39
CA LEU A 32 -62.05 -33.59 1.79
C LEU A 32 -62.32 -32.83 0.49
N THR A 33 -62.29 -31.51 0.57
CA THR A 33 -61.95 -30.65 -0.56
C THR A 33 -60.90 -29.69 -0.05
N HIS A 34 -59.71 -29.80 -0.65
CA HIS A 34 -58.57 -28.90 -0.53
C HIS A 34 -58.89 -27.58 0.17
N ILE A 35 -58.55 -27.49 1.47
CA ILE A 35 -58.36 -26.19 2.09
C ILE A 35 -57.18 -25.59 1.35
N PHE A 36 -57.46 -24.67 0.43
CA PHE A 36 -56.49 -23.75 -0.12
C PHE A 36 -55.95 -22.94 1.06
N VAL A 37 -54.91 -23.47 1.68
CA VAL A 37 -54.05 -22.68 2.55
C VAL A 37 -53.43 -21.67 1.61
N SER A 38 -53.94 -20.43 1.65
CA SER A 38 -53.38 -19.33 0.88
C SER A 38 -51.86 -19.33 1.08
N PRO A 39 -51.04 -19.23 0.01
CA PRO A 39 -49.58 -19.27 0.13
C PRO A 39 -49.04 -18.17 1.05
N ILE A 40 -49.86 -17.16 1.37
CA ILE A 40 -49.56 -16.06 2.30
C ILE A 40 -49.43 -16.57 3.75
N CYS A 41 -50.11 -17.65 4.16
CA CYS A 41 -50.04 -18.18 5.53
C CYS A 41 -48.86 -19.14 5.77
N ILE A 42 -48.25 -19.70 4.72
CA ILE A 42 -47.08 -20.59 4.86
C ILE A 42 -45.77 -19.76 5.00
N GLN A 43 -45.79 -18.49 4.62
CA GLN A 43 -44.64 -17.59 4.77
C GLN A 43 -44.36 -17.19 6.24
N TYR A 44 -45.32 -17.34 7.15
CA TYR A 44 -45.23 -16.86 8.54
C TYR A 44 -44.53 -17.81 9.52
N LEU A 45 -44.22 -19.05 9.12
CA LEU A 45 -43.59 -20.03 10.01
C LEU A 45 -42.06 -20.07 9.92
N TYR A 46 -41.44 -19.20 9.11
CA TYR A 46 -40.00 -18.98 9.11
C TYR A 46 -39.62 -17.76 9.96
N MET A 47 -40.18 -17.66 11.17
CA MET A 47 -39.57 -16.79 12.19
C MET A 47 -38.26 -17.46 12.59
N LYS A 48 -37.14 -17.00 12.00
CA LYS A 48 -35.80 -17.31 12.50
C LYS A 48 -35.84 -17.10 14.02
N SER A 49 -35.54 -18.15 14.78
CA SER A 49 -35.38 -18.06 16.23
C SER A 49 -34.39 -16.94 16.52
N GLY A 50 -34.88 -15.83 17.07
CA GLY A 50 -34.04 -14.73 17.50
C GLY A 50 -33.22 -15.14 18.72
N GLU A 51 -32.09 -14.47 18.92
CA GLU A 51 -31.19 -14.72 20.05
C GLU A 51 -31.61 -13.83 21.24
N GLU A 52 -31.91 -14.47 22.36
CA GLU A 52 -32.32 -13.78 23.59
C GLU A 52 -31.11 -13.34 24.40
N CYS A 53 -31.10 -12.08 24.86
CA CYS A 53 -30.05 -11.58 25.74
C CYS A 53 -30.16 -12.26 27.12
N PRO A 54 -29.11 -12.92 27.63
CA PRO A 54 -29.16 -13.67 28.89
C PRO A 54 -29.35 -12.79 30.13
N THR A 55 -29.10 -11.48 30.03
CA THR A 55 -29.18 -10.54 31.16
C THR A 55 -30.53 -9.82 31.22
N CYS A 56 -31.17 -9.53 30.09
CA CYS A 56 -32.39 -8.71 30.04
C CYS A 56 -33.57 -9.34 29.29
N GLY A 57 -33.37 -10.47 28.59
CA GLY A 57 -34.42 -11.17 27.86
C GLY A 57 -34.85 -10.52 26.55
N GLU A 58 -34.19 -9.44 26.11
CA GLU A 58 -34.47 -8.80 24.82
C GLU A 58 -34.05 -9.71 23.66
N ILE A 59 -34.92 -9.82 22.64
CA ILE A 59 -34.72 -10.72 21.50
C ILE A 59 -34.11 -9.94 20.32
N TYR A 60 -33.03 -10.47 19.78
CA TYR A 60 -32.32 -9.91 18.64
C TYR A 60 -32.46 -10.78 17.40
N ALA A 61 -32.32 -10.17 16.22
CA ALA A 61 -32.44 -10.87 14.93
C ALA A 61 -31.34 -11.91 14.70
N ASP A 62 -30.16 -11.74 15.32
CA ASP A 62 -29.02 -12.64 15.24
C ASP A 62 -28.10 -12.53 16.47
N ASP A 63 -27.20 -13.51 16.61
CA ASP A 63 -26.21 -13.62 17.71
C ASP A 63 -25.25 -12.41 17.76
N HIS A 64 -24.92 -11.84 16.60
CA HIS A 64 -24.04 -10.69 16.53
C HIS A 64 -24.70 -9.46 17.17
N GLY A 65 -25.96 -9.18 16.82
CA GLY A 65 -26.77 -8.11 17.40
C GLY A 65 -26.92 -8.24 18.90
N MET A 66 -27.19 -9.46 19.40
CA MET A 66 -27.28 -9.75 20.83
C MET A 66 -25.94 -9.48 21.55
N LYS A 67 -24.81 -9.97 21.00
CA LYS A 67 -23.47 -9.75 21.59
C LYS A 67 -23.07 -8.28 21.64
N VAL A 68 -23.41 -7.51 20.60
CA VAL A 68 -23.18 -6.06 20.55
C VAL A 68 -24.01 -5.35 21.62
N HIS A 69 -25.31 -5.67 21.74
CA HIS A 69 -26.16 -5.17 22.81
C HIS A 69 -25.58 -5.47 24.18
N HIS A 70 -25.20 -6.73 24.44
CA HIS A 70 -24.69 -7.14 25.75
C HIS A 70 -23.44 -6.34 26.14
N LYS A 71 -22.55 -6.08 25.17
CA LYS A 71 -21.36 -5.26 25.43
C LYS A 71 -21.68 -3.80 25.72
N LEU A 72 -22.63 -3.21 25.01
CA LEU A 72 -22.98 -1.79 25.14
C LEU A 72 -23.87 -1.51 26.36
N THR A 73 -24.79 -2.41 26.69
CA THR A 73 -25.79 -2.22 27.75
C THR A 73 -25.36 -2.84 29.08
N HIS A 74 -24.66 -3.99 29.07
CA HIS A 74 -24.26 -4.70 30.28
C HIS A 74 -22.75 -4.67 30.53
N GLY A 75 -21.95 -4.10 29.62
CA GLY A 75 -20.51 -3.92 29.78
C GLY A 75 -19.67 -5.19 29.59
N GLU A 76 -20.30 -6.36 29.62
CA GLU A 76 -19.69 -7.68 29.48
C GLU A 76 -19.68 -8.15 28.03
N SER A 77 -18.56 -8.74 27.59
CA SER A 77 -18.40 -9.25 26.23
C SER A 77 -18.63 -10.75 26.19
N LEU A 78 -19.78 -11.20 25.70
CA LEU A 78 -20.06 -12.62 25.41
C LEU A 78 -19.31 -13.16 24.18
N ALA A 79 -18.55 -12.30 23.48
CA ALA A 79 -17.76 -12.70 22.32
C ALA A 79 -16.39 -13.30 22.67
N LYS A 80 -16.03 -13.37 23.96
CA LYS A 80 -14.75 -13.88 24.43
C LYS A 80 -14.94 -15.22 25.13
N GLU A 81 -14.06 -16.17 24.82
CA GLU A 81 -13.99 -17.47 25.48
C GLU A 81 -12.68 -17.55 26.28
N THR A 82 -12.73 -18.21 27.44
CA THR A 82 -11.56 -18.43 28.30
C THR A 82 -10.86 -19.73 27.90
N LEU A 83 -9.56 -19.65 27.64
CA LEU A 83 -8.72 -20.75 27.18
C LEU A 83 -7.51 -20.90 28.10
N ALA A 84 -6.98 -22.12 28.21
CA ALA A 84 -5.71 -22.37 28.86
C ALA A 84 -4.55 -22.26 27.85
N CYS A 85 -3.51 -21.52 28.21
CA CYS A 85 -2.31 -21.40 27.38
C CYS A 85 -1.60 -22.76 27.29
N GLU A 86 -1.34 -23.28 26.09
CA GLU A 86 -0.61 -24.54 25.92
C GLU A 86 0.83 -24.51 26.46
N GLN A 87 1.40 -23.32 26.67
CA GLN A 87 2.78 -23.16 27.13
C GLN A 87 2.93 -23.02 28.64
N CYS A 88 2.12 -22.17 29.29
CA CYS A 88 2.23 -21.91 30.73
C CYS A 88 1.06 -22.45 31.55
N GLY A 89 -0.02 -22.90 30.90
CA GLY A 89 -1.24 -23.36 31.56
C GLY A 89 -2.12 -22.23 32.13
N GLU A 90 -1.70 -20.97 32.05
CA GLU A 90 -2.49 -19.84 32.55
C GLU A 90 -3.74 -19.60 31.70
N GLU A 91 -4.83 -19.25 32.37
CA GLU A 91 -6.10 -18.90 31.73
C GLU A 91 -6.03 -17.50 31.12
N PHE A 92 -6.52 -17.37 29.89
CA PHE A 92 -6.62 -16.09 29.19
C PHE A 92 -7.90 -16.04 28.35
N SER A 93 -8.34 -14.84 27.97
CA SER A 93 -9.54 -14.67 27.14
C SER A 93 -9.19 -14.20 25.74
N GLU A 94 -9.79 -14.83 24.73
CA GLU A 94 -9.68 -14.45 23.32
C GLU A 94 -11.04 -14.43 22.64
N PHE A 95 -11.14 -13.70 21.54
CA PHE A 95 -12.41 -13.59 20.80
C PHE A 95 -12.70 -14.86 20.01
N GLN A 96 -13.98 -15.30 19.98
CA GLN A 96 -14.41 -16.49 19.23
C GLN A 96 -13.93 -16.48 17.78
N SER A 97 -14.10 -15.34 17.11
CA SER A 97 -13.68 -15.15 15.71
C SER A 97 -12.16 -15.25 15.47
N ARG A 98 -11.34 -15.20 16.51
CA ARG A 98 -9.90 -15.45 16.45
C ARG A 98 -9.62 -16.92 16.69
N ILE A 99 -10.33 -17.55 17.61
CA ILE A 99 -10.26 -18.99 17.92
C ILE A 99 -10.62 -19.81 16.68
N GLU A 100 -11.74 -19.50 16.02
CA GLU A 100 -12.19 -20.14 14.78
C GLU A 100 -11.18 -20.01 13.62
N ARG A 101 -10.34 -18.96 13.65
CA ARG A 101 -9.25 -18.75 12.67
C ARG A 101 -7.93 -19.40 13.10
N GLY A 102 -7.93 -20.29 14.10
CA GLY A 102 -6.76 -20.98 14.62
C GLY A 102 -5.83 -20.10 15.48
N LYS A 103 -6.34 -19.01 16.07
CA LYS A 103 -5.63 -18.23 17.11
C LYS A 103 -6.13 -18.66 18.49
N GLY A 104 -5.56 -18.13 19.58
CA GLY A 104 -5.98 -18.52 20.94
C GLY A 104 -5.30 -19.77 21.49
N VAL A 105 -4.09 -20.09 21.03
CA VAL A 105 -3.29 -21.21 21.56
C VAL A 105 -2.42 -20.80 22.76
N TYR A 106 -1.98 -19.54 22.76
CA TYR A 106 -1.04 -19.01 23.75
C TYR A 106 -1.55 -17.69 24.33
N CYS A 107 -1.33 -17.50 25.64
CA CYS A 107 -1.74 -16.26 26.34
C CYS A 107 -0.95 -15.02 25.91
N SER A 108 0.27 -15.20 25.39
CA SER A 108 1.17 -14.10 25.03
C SER A 108 2.09 -14.43 23.85
N LYS A 109 2.76 -13.40 23.31
CA LYS A 109 3.77 -13.57 22.26
C LYS A 109 4.96 -14.39 22.78
N GLU A 110 5.33 -14.17 24.04
CA GLU A 110 6.42 -14.87 24.72
C GLU A 110 6.10 -16.36 24.82
N CYS A 111 4.87 -16.72 25.24
CA CYS A 111 4.42 -18.10 25.27
C CYS A 111 4.36 -18.72 23.87
N LYS A 112 3.96 -17.93 22.86
CA LYS A 112 3.96 -18.38 21.46
C LYS A 112 5.35 -18.67 20.91
N TYR A 113 6.35 -17.86 21.22
CA TYR A 113 7.69 -17.96 20.63
C TYR A 113 8.68 -18.80 21.45
N SER A 114 8.31 -19.19 22.66
CA SER A 114 9.12 -20.07 23.51
C SER A 114 8.95 -21.55 23.17
N GLN A 115 7.81 -21.95 22.59
CA GLN A 115 7.61 -23.29 22.05
C GLN A 115 8.53 -23.56 20.85
N GLY A 116 9.22 -24.69 20.89
CA GLY A 116 10.15 -25.11 19.85
C GLY A 116 11.38 -24.22 19.75
N GLN A 117 11.95 -23.73 20.86
CA GLN A 117 13.30 -23.19 20.83
C GLN A 117 14.32 -24.31 21.09
N ILE A 118 15.31 -24.47 20.21
CA ILE A 118 16.43 -25.41 20.40
C ILE A 118 17.72 -24.63 20.56
N LYS A 119 18.61 -25.15 21.41
CA LYS A 119 19.99 -24.68 21.51
C LYS A 119 20.79 -25.37 20.41
N THR A 120 21.50 -24.58 19.63
CA THR A 120 22.42 -25.02 18.59
C THR A 120 23.66 -24.14 18.65
N GLU A 121 24.70 -24.48 17.90
CA GLU A 121 25.95 -23.73 17.89
C GLU A 121 25.95 -22.69 16.76
N CYS A 122 26.66 -21.59 16.95
CA CYS A 122 26.90 -20.62 15.90
C CYS A 122 27.99 -21.15 14.95
N ASP A 123 27.69 -21.36 13.68
CA ASP A 123 28.65 -21.89 12.69
C ASP A 123 29.86 -20.99 12.44
N TRP A 124 29.83 -19.75 12.91
CA TRP A 124 30.95 -18.81 12.79
C TRP A 124 31.82 -18.74 14.04
N CYS A 125 31.22 -18.55 15.23
CA CYS A 125 31.98 -18.33 16.47
C CYS A 125 31.93 -19.49 17.47
N GLY A 126 31.15 -20.54 17.18
CA GLY A 126 30.96 -21.70 18.07
C GLY A 126 30.10 -21.44 19.32
N GLU A 127 29.67 -20.19 19.56
CA GLU A 127 28.87 -19.87 20.75
C GLU A 127 27.46 -20.48 20.66
N SER A 128 26.94 -20.98 21.79
CA SER A 128 25.59 -21.54 21.86
C SER A 128 24.53 -20.48 21.60
N VAL A 129 23.69 -20.69 20.60
CA VAL A 129 22.58 -19.82 20.22
C VAL A 129 21.25 -20.55 20.31
N THR A 130 20.23 -19.86 20.83
CA THR A 130 18.86 -20.36 20.83
C THR A 130 18.15 -19.96 19.54
N LYS A 131 17.63 -20.95 18.80
CA LYS A 131 16.88 -20.75 17.55
C LYS A 131 15.53 -21.44 17.61
N ASN A 132 14.58 -20.94 16.82
CA ASN A 132 13.32 -21.65 16.61
C ASN A 132 13.58 -22.97 15.85
N LYS A 133 12.92 -24.04 16.26
CA LYS A 133 13.06 -25.43 15.80
C LYS A 133 12.86 -25.53 14.31
N ASN A 134 11.80 -24.93 13.76
CA ASN A 134 11.56 -24.93 12.31
C ASN A 134 12.69 -24.26 11.54
N ARG A 135 13.29 -23.19 12.11
CA ARG A 135 14.44 -22.52 11.51
C ARG A 135 15.71 -23.35 11.64
N ALA A 136 15.87 -24.03 12.78
CA ALA A 136 17.03 -24.85 13.04
C ALA A 136 17.04 -26.13 12.19
N GLU A 137 15.88 -26.72 11.93
CA GLU A 137 15.73 -27.90 11.06
C GLU A 137 15.80 -27.53 9.58
N ARG A 138 15.32 -26.34 9.18
CA ARG A 138 15.27 -25.92 7.76
C ARG A 138 16.62 -25.47 7.20
N TYR A 139 17.46 -24.85 8.01
CA TYR A 139 18.73 -24.27 7.56
C TYR A 139 19.89 -25.05 8.17
N SER A 140 20.91 -25.35 7.38
CA SER A 140 22.12 -26.02 7.90
C SER A 140 22.94 -25.11 8.82
N ASN A 141 22.87 -23.79 8.61
CA ASN A 141 23.71 -22.81 9.31
C ASN A 141 22.89 -21.91 10.24
N HIS A 142 23.47 -21.59 11.38
CA HIS A 142 22.91 -20.80 12.47
C HIS A 142 23.95 -19.81 13.00
N TYR A 143 23.49 -18.59 13.28
CA TYR A 143 24.38 -17.51 13.71
C TYR A 143 23.88 -16.85 14.98
N CYS A 144 24.76 -16.57 15.93
CA CYS A 144 24.42 -15.83 17.14
C CYS A 144 24.02 -14.37 16.85
N SER A 145 24.54 -13.78 15.76
CA SER A 145 24.33 -12.39 15.40
C SER A 145 24.41 -12.15 13.89
N LYS A 146 23.89 -10.99 13.44
CA LYS A 146 24.02 -10.53 12.06
C LYS A 146 25.50 -10.36 11.65
N SER A 147 26.38 -9.97 12.58
CA SER A 147 27.81 -9.84 12.31
C SER A 147 28.47 -11.19 12.03
N CYS A 148 28.12 -12.24 12.78
CA CYS A 148 28.62 -13.59 12.53
C CYS A 148 28.13 -14.15 11.18
N TYR A 149 26.85 -13.93 10.85
CA TYR A 149 26.33 -14.23 9.52
C TYR A 149 27.12 -13.50 8.42
N GLN A 150 27.34 -12.20 8.58
CA GLN A 150 28.02 -11.37 7.57
C GLN A 150 29.46 -11.81 7.38
N LYS A 151 30.22 -12.05 8.46
CA LYS A 151 31.60 -12.52 8.40
C LYS A 151 31.71 -13.86 7.65
N HIS A 152 30.88 -14.81 8.05
CA HIS A 152 30.79 -16.11 7.42
C HIS A 152 30.38 -16.03 5.95
N TYR A 153 29.50 -15.08 5.58
CA TYR A 153 29.15 -14.80 4.19
C TYR A 153 30.32 -14.20 3.40
N THR A 154 31.00 -13.19 3.95
CA THR A 154 32.08 -12.48 3.24
C THR A 154 33.34 -13.31 3.07
N GLU A 155 33.73 -14.13 4.05
CA GLU A 155 34.93 -14.98 3.93
C GLU A 155 34.74 -16.11 2.91
N ARG A 156 33.53 -16.68 2.81
CA ARG A 156 33.21 -17.63 1.74
C ARG A 156 33.24 -17.00 0.34
N VAL A 157 32.89 -15.71 0.23
CA VAL A 157 32.91 -14.97 -1.04
C VAL A 157 34.34 -14.57 -1.44
N SER A 158 35.26 -14.40 -0.49
CA SER A 158 36.66 -14.07 -0.81
C SER A 158 37.49 -15.26 -1.29
N GLU A 159 37.08 -16.50 -1.01
CA GLU A 159 37.92 -17.68 -1.26
C GLU A 159 37.65 -18.40 -2.58
N THR A 160 36.45 -18.29 -3.17
CA THR A 160 36.13 -19.08 -4.38
C THR A 160 35.25 -18.32 -5.38
N SER A 161 35.68 -18.31 -6.64
CA SER A 161 34.92 -17.83 -7.80
C SER A 161 33.67 -18.68 -8.12
N GLU A 162 33.42 -19.73 -7.32
CA GLU A 162 32.31 -20.68 -7.51
C GLU A 162 31.02 -20.25 -6.77
N HIS A 163 31.05 -19.20 -5.95
CA HIS A 163 29.83 -18.73 -5.27
C HIS A 163 28.84 -18.11 -6.27
N PRO A 164 27.54 -18.47 -6.28
CA PRO A 164 26.57 -17.95 -7.25
C PRO A 164 26.39 -16.42 -7.24
N SER A 165 26.81 -15.76 -6.16
CA SER A 165 26.80 -14.29 -6.05
C SER A 165 28.17 -13.64 -6.22
N TYR A 166 29.24 -14.42 -6.49
CA TYR A 166 30.54 -13.86 -6.81
C TYR A 166 30.47 -13.30 -8.22
N GLN A 167 30.51 -11.97 -8.34
CA GLN A 167 30.39 -11.29 -9.63
C GLN A 167 31.77 -10.91 -10.22
N GLY A 168 32.87 -11.45 -9.67
CA GLY A 168 34.22 -11.02 -10.02
C GLY A 168 34.85 -10.10 -8.96
N GLY A 169 36.18 -9.97 -9.01
CA GLY A 169 36.94 -8.99 -8.23
C GLY A 169 36.78 -7.57 -8.79
N PRO A 170 37.46 -6.57 -8.20
CA PRO A 170 37.60 -5.28 -8.87
C PRO A 170 38.38 -5.48 -10.18
N GLU A 171 37.92 -4.86 -11.26
CA GLU A 171 38.68 -4.74 -12.51
C GLU A 171 39.07 -3.28 -12.71
N THR A 172 40.19 -3.07 -13.38
CA THR A 172 40.75 -1.75 -13.68
C THR A 172 40.03 -1.15 -14.89
N VAL A 173 39.40 0.01 -14.71
CA VAL A 173 38.79 0.81 -15.78
C VAL A 173 39.33 2.23 -15.74
N GLU A 174 39.33 2.93 -16.87
CA GLU A 174 39.78 4.33 -16.93
C GLU A 174 38.63 5.30 -16.66
N CYS A 175 38.94 6.45 -16.08
CA CYS A 175 38.02 7.57 -15.97
C CYS A 175 37.82 8.23 -17.35
N ASP A 176 36.58 8.34 -17.80
CA ASP A 176 36.23 8.90 -19.11
C ASP A 176 36.66 10.37 -19.29
N ASN A 177 36.77 11.14 -18.21
CA ASN A 177 37.16 12.56 -18.27
C ASN A 177 38.67 12.80 -18.17
N CYS A 178 39.37 12.06 -17.30
CA CYS A 178 40.79 12.34 -16.98
C CYS A 178 41.74 11.15 -17.19
N SER A 179 41.24 10.03 -17.71
CA SER A 179 41.97 8.78 -17.98
C SER A 179 42.66 8.18 -16.76
N LYS A 180 42.27 8.58 -15.55
CA LYS A 180 42.79 8.00 -14.32
C LYS A 180 42.25 6.58 -14.14
N GLU A 181 43.13 5.62 -13.85
CA GLU A 181 42.75 4.24 -13.53
C GLU A 181 41.92 4.15 -12.23
N LEU A 182 40.85 3.34 -12.30
CA LEU A 182 39.86 3.09 -11.26
C LEU A 182 39.67 1.59 -11.07
N GLU A 183 39.72 1.14 -9.83
CA GLU A 183 39.39 -0.24 -9.45
C GLU A 183 37.90 -0.30 -9.08
N LEU A 184 37.05 -0.77 -10.00
CA LEU A 184 35.60 -0.89 -9.78
C LEU A 184 35.16 -2.35 -9.86
N TYR A 185 34.14 -2.71 -9.07
CA TYR A 185 33.49 -4.02 -9.20
C TYR A 185 32.58 -4.05 -10.41
N CYS A 186 32.33 -5.23 -10.98
CA CYS A 186 31.58 -5.37 -12.23
C CYS A 186 30.18 -4.71 -12.25
N HIS A 187 29.49 -4.68 -11.11
CA HIS A 187 28.16 -4.07 -10.99
C HIS A 187 28.21 -2.54 -10.83
N ARG A 188 29.41 -1.96 -10.71
CA ARG A 188 29.65 -0.51 -10.70
C ARG A 188 30.14 0.01 -12.04
N PHE A 189 30.53 -0.86 -12.97
CA PHE A 189 30.79 -0.45 -14.33
C PHE A 189 29.50 0.08 -14.94
N THR A 190 29.60 1.28 -15.50
CA THR A 190 28.60 1.84 -16.40
C THR A 190 29.26 2.16 -17.72
N ASP A 191 28.47 2.53 -18.73
CA ASP A 191 28.99 2.95 -20.04
C ASP A 191 29.98 4.13 -19.92
N HIS A 192 29.86 4.92 -18.84
CA HIS A 192 30.80 5.97 -18.47
C HIS A 192 31.28 5.81 -17.03
N ASN A 193 32.59 5.85 -16.78
CA ASN A 193 33.16 5.68 -15.45
C ASN A 193 33.95 6.93 -15.04
N PHE A 194 33.77 7.41 -13.81
CA PHE A 194 34.36 8.68 -13.36
C PHE A 194 35.09 8.53 -12.02
N CYS A 195 36.27 9.14 -11.92
CA CYS A 195 37.07 9.10 -10.69
C CYS A 195 36.47 9.95 -9.57
N SER A 196 35.60 10.91 -9.91
CA SER A 196 34.97 11.82 -8.96
C SER A 196 33.71 12.47 -9.54
N ILE A 197 32.92 13.10 -8.69
CA ILE A 197 31.72 13.85 -9.09
C ILE A 197 32.13 15.05 -9.97
N GLU A 198 33.30 15.65 -9.71
CA GLU A 198 33.85 16.74 -10.50
C GLU A 198 34.14 16.28 -11.93
N CYS A 199 34.87 15.17 -12.11
CA CYS A 199 35.15 14.61 -13.44
C CYS A 199 33.87 14.23 -14.21
N ARG A 200 32.85 13.74 -13.49
CA ARG A 200 31.52 13.53 -14.06
C ARG A 200 30.95 14.88 -14.54
N THR A 201 30.88 15.85 -13.64
CA THR A 201 30.24 17.15 -13.89
C THR A 201 30.93 17.93 -15.02
N GLU A 202 32.26 17.91 -15.09
CA GLU A 202 33.04 18.56 -16.14
C GLU A 202 32.74 17.97 -17.52
N LEU A 203 32.67 16.64 -17.64
CA LEU A 203 32.31 16.00 -18.91
C LEU A 203 30.88 16.38 -19.32
N PHE A 204 29.93 16.37 -18.38
CA PHE A 204 28.50 16.71 -18.63
C PHE A 204 28.21 18.22 -18.74
N GLN A 205 29.22 19.10 -18.61
CA GLN A 205 29.07 20.57 -18.71
C GLN A 205 29.97 21.20 -19.79
N GLY A 206 30.84 20.43 -20.45
CA GLY A 206 31.69 20.94 -21.53
C GLY A 206 30.95 21.11 -22.86
N GLU A 207 31.40 22.08 -23.67
CA GLU A 207 30.95 22.28 -25.08
C GLU A 207 31.19 21.05 -25.97
N THR A 208 31.95 20.07 -25.48
CA THR A 208 32.31 18.81 -26.16
C THR A 208 31.42 17.62 -25.77
N HIS A 209 30.38 17.82 -24.96
CA HIS A 209 29.51 16.73 -24.54
C HIS A 209 28.57 16.28 -25.69
N PRO A 210 28.38 14.97 -25.93
CA PRO A 210 27.46 14.48 -26.97
C PRO A 210 26.02 14.95 -26.78
N ASP A 211 25.51 15.05 -25.55
CA ASP A 211 24.18 15.65 -25.28
C ASP A 211 24.18 17.20 -25.35
N PHE A 212 25.33 17.85 -25.56
CA PHE A 212 25.38 19.29 -25.87
C PHE A 212 25.22 19.52 -27.38
N GLU A 213 25.68 18.58 -28.22
CA GLU A 213 25.37 18.53 -29.66
C GLU A 213 24.03 17.83 -29.94
N HIS A 214 23.53 17.02 -29.00
CA HIS A 214 22.27 16.28 -29.12
C HIS A 214 21.41 16.34 -27.85
N GLY A 215 21.14 17.55 -27.36
CA GLY A 215 20.33 17.84 -26.17
C GLY A 215 18.85 17.51 -26.33
N GLY A 216 18.55 16.29 -26.75
CA GLY A 216 17.22 15.76 -26.93
C GLY A 216 16.75 14.95 -25.75
N SER A 217 15.55 15.24 -25.27
CA SER A 217 14.80 14.20 -24.58
C SER A 217 14.62 13.02 -25.54
N ARG A 218 14.57 11.78 -25.01
CA ARG A 218 14.27 10.58 -25.80
C ARG A 218 12.96 10.68 -26.62
N TYR A 219 12.12 11.66 -26.28
CA TYR A 219 10.83 11.98 -26.90
C TYR A 219 10.85 13.21 -27.81
N TYR A 220 11.88 14.08 -27.75
CA TYR A 220 11.89 15.37 -28.44
C TYR A 220 13.09 15.56 -29.38
N GLY A 221 13.99 14.59 -29.56
CA GLY A 221 15.06 14.69 -30.58
C GLY A 221 16.18 15.68 -30.25
N SER A 222 17.33 15.55 -30.91
CA SER A 222 18.61 16.21 -30.55
C SER A 222 18.54 17.72 -30.43
N ASP A 223 17.65 18.36 -31.18
CA ASP A 223 17.65 19.81 -31.38
C ASP A 223 16.76 20.54 -30.38
N TRP A 224 16.01 19.80 -29.55
CA TRP A 224 15.06 20.34 -28.57
C TRP A 224 15.66 21.40 -27.65
N ALA A 225 16.92 21.24 -27.22
CA ALA A 225 17.58 22.22 -26.38
C ALA A 225 17.64 23.61 -27.02
N SER A 226 17.87 23.69 -28.34
CA SER A 226 17.92 24.94 -29.10
C SER A 226 16.54 25.59 -29.18
N TYR A 227 15.53 24.85 -29.64
CA TYR A 227 14.15 25.33 -29.73
C TYR A 227 13.59 25.79 -28.38
N ARG A 228 13.94 25.08 -27.30
CA ARG A 228 13.58 25.46 -25.94
C ARG A 228 14.22 26.80 -25.54
N ILE A 229 15.49 27.01 -25.83
CA ILE A 229 16.20 28.25 -25.50
C ILE A 229 15.58 29.41 -26.31
N ASP A 230 15.32 29.20 -27.59
CA ASP A 230 14.72 30.22 -28.47
C ASP A 230 13.34 30.63 -27.98
N ALA A 231 12.47 29.66 -27.64
CA ALA A 231 11.15 29.94 -27.07
C ALA A 231 11.25 30.69 -25.73
N LEU A 232 12.21 30.35 -24.86
CA LEU A 232 12.41 31.11 -23.62
C LEU A 232 12.91 32.53 -23.88
N LEU A 233 13.81 32.73 -24.84
CA LEU A 233 14.34 34.05 -25.18
C LEU A 233 13.26 34.94 -25.82
N GLU A 234 12.48 34.40 -26.76
CA GLU A 234 11.39 35.11 -27.44
C GLU A 234 10.35 35.62 -26.43
N TRP A 235 10.01 34.80 -25.44
CA TRP A 235 9.03 35.14 -24.41
C TRP A 235 9.63 35.83 -23.18
N GLU A 236 10.89 36.28 -23.24
CA GLU A 236 11.63 36.88 -22.13
C GLU A 236 11.62 36.03 -20.84
N GLY A 237 11.55 34.72 -20.97
CA GLY A 237 11.44 33.76 -19.88
C GLY A 237 10.13 33.91 -19.09
N ARG A 238 9.03 34.28 -19.74
CA ARG A 238 7.71 34.47 -19.10
C ARG A 238 6.73 33.41 -19.56
N CYS A 239 5.90 32.95 -18.63
CA CYS A 239 4.76 32.10 -18.94
C CYS A 239 3.79 32.82 -19.90
N ALA A 240 3.52 32.25 -21.07
CA ALA A 240 2.61 32.80 -22.08
C ALA A 240 1.21 33.09 -21.54
N SER A 241 0.73 32.26 -20.60
CA SER A 241 -0.62 32.39 -20.04
C SER A 241 -0.74 33.38 -18.87
N CYS A 242 0.27 33.50 -18.01
CA CYS A 242 0.16 34.28 -16.77
C CYS A 242 1.30 35.26 -16.49
N GLY A 243 2.29 35.34 -17.38
CA GLY A 243 3.44 36.26 -17.27
C GLY A 243 4.43 35.92 -16.15
N LEU A 244 4.27 34.80 -15.46
CA LEU A 244 5.18 34.37 -14.39
C LEU A 244 6.59 34.18 -14.97
N THR A 245 7.57 34.88 -14.41
CA THR A 245 8.96 34.80 -14.88
C THR A 245 9.64 33.51 -14.44
N GLU A 246 10.57 33.02 -15.25
CA GLU A 246 11.34 31.81 -15.00
C GLU A 246 12.09 31.85 -13.64
N PRO A 247 12.79 32.94 -13.24
CA PRO A 247 13.43 32.98 -11.92
C PRO A 247 12.43 32.86 -10.76
N THR A 248 11.22 33.39 -10.93
CA THR A 248 10.16 33.26 -9.93
C THR A 248 9.60 31.85 -9.93
N HIS A 249 9.41 31.25 -11.11
CA HIS A 249 8.96 29.87 -11.26
C HIS A 249 9.93 28.87 -10.63
N ILE A 250 11.23 29.00 -10.88
CA ILE A 250 12.28 28.17 -10.28
C ILE A 250 12.25 28.31 -8.75
N ARG A 251 12.14 29.54 -8.23
CA ARG A 251 12.07 29.76 -6.77
C ARG A 251 10.83 29.15 -6.13
N THR A 252 9.70 29.11 -6.84
CA THR A 252 8.43 28.60 -6.31
C THR A 252 8.27 27.09 -6.48
N TYR A 253 8.72 26.52 -7.60
CA TYR A 253 8.43 25.14 -8.00
C TYR A 253 9.68 24.27 -8.16
N GLY A 254 10.88 24.84 -8.04
CA GLY A 254 12.15 24.11 -8.14
C GLY A 254 12.52 23.65 -9.56
N LYS A 255 11.79 24.12 -10.59
CA LYS A 255 12.06 23.81 -12.00
C LYS A 255 11.80 25.00 -12.93
N SER A 256 12.39 24.99 -14.12
CA SER A 256 12.16 26.00 -15.17
C SER A 256 10.74 25.87 -15.76
N LEU A 257 10.31 26.86 -16.55
CA LEU A 257 9.04 26.82 -17.29
C LEU A 257 9.05 25.63 -18.26
N ASP A 258 7.92 24.92 -18.35
CA ASP A 258 7.74 23.85 -19.32
C ASP A 258 7.44 24.50 -20.70
N ILE A 259 7.86 23.88 -21.82
CA ILE A 259 7.42 24.34 -23.16
C ILE A 259 6.25 23.49 -23.58
N HIS A 260 5.15 24.14 -23.95
CA HIS A 260 3.98 23.50 -24.53
C HIS A 260 4.03 23.61 -26.05
N HIS A 261 3.67 22.53 -26.75
CA HIS A 261 3.57 22.48 -28.22
C HIS A 261 2.10 22.61 -28.61
N GLU A 262 1.77 23.58 -29.47
CA GLU A 262 0.45 23.70 -30.09
C GLU A 262 0.59 23.66 -31.63
N PRO A 263 0.17 22.58 -32.32
CA PRO A 263 -0.46 21.36 -31.81
C PRO A 263 0.53 20.40 -31.09
N PRO A 264 0.05 19.37 -30.36
CA PRO A 264 0.90 18.42 -29.64
C PRO A 264 1.85 17.64 -30.56
N VAL A 265 3.02 17.26 -30.05
CA VAL A 265 4.06 16.51 -30.81
C VAL A 265 3.53 15.20 -31.41
N GLU A 266 2.52 14.59 -30.80
CA GLU A 266 1.89 13.34 -31.25
C GLU A 266 1.09 13.48 -32.55
N GLU A 267 0.77 14.71 -32.97
CA GLU A 267 0.06 14.99 -34.23
C GLU A 267 0.99 15.10 -35.45
N PHE A 268 2.31 15.10 -35.23
CA PHE A 268 3.31 15.20 -36.30
C PHE A 268 3.90 13.82 -36.65
N ASP A 269 4.17 13.60 -37.93
CA ASP A 269 4.77 12.36 -38.43
C ASP A 269 6.26 12.23 -38.02
N ASP A 270 6.94 13.35 -37.80
CA ASP A 270 8.32 13.41 -37.32
C ASP A 270 8.53 14.57 -36.33
N ILE A 271 9.47 14.37 -35.40
CA ILE A 271 9.73 15.26 -34.27
C ILE A 271 10.41 16.57 -34.70
N GLU A 272 11.19 16.55 -35.78
CA GLU A 272 11.86 17.75 -36.29
C GLU A 272 10.82 18.72 -36.88
N THR A 273 9.86 18.21 -37.66
CA THR A 273 8.70 18.97 -38.17
C THR A 273 7.85 19.53 -37.04
N ALA A 274 7.65 18.77 -35.95
CA ALA A 274 6.91 19.25 -34.78
C ALA A 274 7.52 20.52 -34.17
N HIS A 275 8.85 20.68 -34.20
CA HIS A 275 9.51 21.87 -33.66
C HIS A 275 9.45 23.08 -34.59
N GLU A 276 9.39 22.86 -35.91
CA GLU A 276 9.30 23.94 -36.90
C GLU A 276 7.86 24.44 -37.09
N GLU A 277 6.89 23.54 -37.01
CA GLU A 277 5.49 23.83 -37.32
C GLU A 277 4.62 24.10 -36.09
N ALA A 278 4.98 23.60 -34.91
CA ALA A 278 4.23 23.89 -33.68
C ALA A 278 4.60 25.25 -33.07
N GLU A 279 3.62 25.93 -32.51
CA GLU A 279 3.86 27.10 -31.68
C GLU A 279 4.38 26.66 -30.30
N LEU A 280 5.64 27.01 -30.00
CA LEU A 280 6.31 26.67 -28.74
C LEU A 280 6.09 27.76 -27.70
N GLN A 281 5.30 27.46 -26.68
CA GLN A 281 4.94 28.44 -25.64
C GLN A 281 5.47 28.03 -24.26
N PRO A 282 6.30 28.87 -23.60
CA PRO A 282 6.68 28.63 -22.22
C PRO A 282 5.48 28.77 -21.28
N VAL A 283 5.24 27.79 -20.42
CA VAL A 283 4.14 27.77 -19.46
C VAL A 283 4.58 27.29 -18.08
N CYS A 284 3.98 27.85 -17.03
CA CYS A 284 4.26 27.41 -15.67
C CYS A 284 3.48 26.14 -15.30
N VAL A 285 3.90 25.41 -14.26
CA VAL A 285 3.24 24.15 -13.81
C VAL A 285 1.73 24.28 -13.68
N LYS A 286 1.24 25.42 -13.18
CA LYS A 286 -0.19 25.69 -12.99
C LYS A 286 -0.94 25.99 -14.28
N CYS A 287 -0.27 26.57 -15.28
CA CYS A 287 -0.86 26.90 -16.56
C CYS A 287 -0.78 25.69 -17.51
N HIS A 288 0.33 24.96 -17.50
CA HIS A 288 0.53 23.75 -18.31
C HIS A 288 -0.63 22.75 -18.12
N SER A 289 -0.93 22.41 -16.86
CA SER A 289 -2.06 21.53 -16.54
C SER A 289 -3.42 22.08 -16.99
N LYS A 290 -3.60 23.40 -17.13
CA LYS A 290 -4.87 23.97 -17.62
C LYS A 290 -4.97 23.94 -19.13
N VAL A 291 -3.85 24.06 -19.84
CA VAL A 291 -3.80 24.03 -21.30
C VAL A 291 -3.99 22.59 -21.77
N GLU A 292 -3.28 21.62 -21.20
CA GLU A 292 -3.45 20.19 -21.49
C GLU A 292 -4.91 19.71 -21.31
N ASN A 293 -5.64 20.25 -20.31
CA ASN A 293 -7.03 19.86 -20.05
C ASN A 293 -8.08 20.58 -20.94
N ARG A 294 -7.69 21.59 -21.74
CA ARG A 294 -8.59 22.26 -22.67
C ARG A 294 -8.66 21.59 -24.03
N GLU A 295 -7.63 20.84 -24.40
CA GLU A 295 -7.50 20.13 -25.67
C GLU A 295 -8.21 18.77 -25.68
N VAL A 296 -8.59 18.25 -24.49
CA VAL A 296 -9.26 16.95 -24.31
C VAL A 296 -10.81 17.08 -24.26
N ALA A 297 -11.38 18.22 -24.67
CA ALA A 297 -12.81 18.52 -24.58
C ALA A 297 -13.52 18.64 -25.94
#